data_AF-A0A3N5BM14-F1
#
_entry.id   AF-A0A3N5BM14-F1
#
_cell.length_a   1.000
_cell.length_b   1.000
_cell.length_c   1.000
_cell.angle_alpha   90.00
_cell.angle_beta   90.00
_cell.angle_gamma   90.00
#
_symmetry.space_group_name_H-M   'P 1'
#
loop_
_entity.id
_entity.type
_entity.pdbx_description
1 polymer ?
#
loop_
_entity_poly.entity_id
_entity_poly.type
_entity_poly.pdbx_seq_one_letter_code
_entity_poly.pdbx_strand_id
1 'polypeptide(L)'
;MFCEKCGKEIPDNTRFCSNCGNQIKKPNNKITEEKNMYLALFLSIFLMGLGIYYAGNKKKGIILFIFILISNRMRKFQIFIIIAIILWIYAIYETYIDVKRANGEENPNLLEDINNFTTSKHFVHIIAIALLFAVSYFLISKL
;
A
#
# COMPACT_ATOMS: atom_id res chain seq x y z
N MET A 1 6.71 -28.56 19.73
CA MET A 1 5.79 -27.63 20.45
C MET A 1 4.68 -28.42 21.17
N PHE A 2 3.87 -27.80 22.02
CA PHE A 2 2.74 -28.47 22.70
C PHE A 2 1.39 -27.97 22.17
N CYS A 3 0.39 -28.86 22.14
CA CYS A 3 -0.97 -28.46 21.75
C CYS A 3 -1.63 -27.62 22.85
N GLU A 4 -2.03 -26.39 22.54
CA GLU A 4 -2.70 -25.47 23.49
C GLU A 4 -4.00 -26.02 24.09
N LYS A 5 -4.66 -26.95 23.41
CA LYS A 5 -5.94 -27.53 23.85
C LYS A 5 -5.80 -28.74 24.77
N CYS A 6 -4.80 -29.59 24.53
CA CYS A 6 -4.68 -30.88 25.24
C CYS A 6 -3.31 -31.13 25.88
N GLY A 7 -2.36 -30.21 25.72
CA GLY A 7 -1.04 -30.28 26.34
C GLY A 7 -0.09 -31.34 25.77
N LYS A 8 -0.48 -32.10 24.74
CA LYS A 8 0.39 -33.14 24.19
C LYS A 8 1.48 -32.53 23.31
N GLU A 9 2.66 -33.13 23.38
CA GLU A 9 3.77 -32.80 22.49
C GLU A 9 3.39 -33.14 21.04
N ILE A 10 3.64 -32.18 20.15
CA ILE A 10 3.35 -32.27 18.73
C ILE A 10 4.55 -31.76 17.92
N PRO A 11 4.79 -32.35 16.73
CA PRO A 11 5.83 -31.87 15.82
C PRO A 11 5.51 -30.44 15.35
N ASP A 12 6.54 -29.60 15.26
CA ASP A 12 6.42 -28.17 14.91
C ASP A 12 5.76 -27.94 13.53
N ASN A 13 5.79 -28.95 12.67
CA ASN A 13 5.24 -28.88 11.33
C ASN A 13 3.82 -29.42 11.12
N THR A 14 3.11 -29.81 12.18
CA THR A 14 1.75 -30.35 12.09
C THR A 14 0.68 -29.26 11.85
N ARG A 15 -0.33 -29.56 11.04
CA ARG A 15 -1.51 -28.70 10.84
C ARG A 15 -2.60 -28.97 11.87
N PHE A 16 -2.63 -30.18 12.42
CA PHE A 16 -3.61 -30.64 13.40
C PHE A 16 -2.91 -31.47 14.47
N CYS A 17 -3.38 -31.38 15.71
CA CYS A 17 -2.95 -32.25 16.79
C CYS A 17 -3.45 -33.67 16.54
N SER A 18 -2.53 -34.64 16.48
CA SER A 18 -2.84 -36.06 16.30
C SER A 18 -3.61 -36.69 17.48
N ASN A 19 -3.68 -36.01 18.63
CA ASN A 19 -4.34 -36.52 19.83
C ASN A 19 -5.78 -36.03 20.01
N CYS A 20 -6.05 -34.75 19.72
CA CYS A 20 -7.37 -34.15 19.98
C CYS A 20 -8.01 -33.49 18.75
N GLY A 21 -7.34 -33.53 17.59
CA GLY A 21 -7.84 -32.95 16.34
C GLY A 21 -7.78 -31.42 16.27
N ASN A 22 -7.27 -30.72 17.29
CA ASN A 22 -7.20 -29.26 17.28
C ASN A 22 -6.29 -28.75 16.15
N GLN A 23 -6.71 -27.71 15.43
CA GLN A 23 -5.91 -27.10 14.38
C GLN A 23 -4.79 -26.26 15.00
N ILE A 24 -3.57 -26.42 14.52
CA ILE A 24 -2.42 -25.67 15.01
C ILE A 24 -2.16 -24.48 14.10
N LYS A 25 -2.37 -23.27 14.62
CA LYS A 25 -1.97 -22.04 13.95
C LYS A 25 -0.46 -21.90 14.09
N LYS A 26 0.28 -22.25 13.04
CA LYS A 26 1.72 -21.96 13.00
C LYS A 26 1.91 -20.44 13.08
N PRO A 27 2.81 -19.93 13.93
CA PRO A 27 3.25 -18.55 13.81
C PRO A 27 3.87 -18.40 12.43
N ASN A 28 3.23 -17.61 11.57
CA ASN A 28 3.85 -17.19 10.33
C ASN A 28 4.98 -16.23 10.72
N ASN A 29 6.20 -16.75 10.88
CA ASN A 29 7.43 -15.96 10.96
C ASN A 29 7.75 -15.32 9.60
N LYS A 30 6.79 -14.59 9.02
CA LYS A 30 7.14 -13.53 8.10
C LYS A 30 7.70 -12.43 8.98
N ILE A 31 9.03 -12.29 8.96
CA ILE A 31 9.67 -11.05 9.38
C ILE A 31 9.13 -10.00 8.40
N THR A 32 8.06 -9.31 8.77
CA THR A 32 7.57 -8.16 8.03
C THR A 32 8.50 -7.02 8.39
N GLU A 33 9.47 -6.77 7.49
CA GLU A 33 10.29 -5.56 7.58
C GLU A 33 9.37 -4.35 7.62
N GLU A 34 9.62 -3.44 8.56
CA GLU A 34 8.90 -2.17 8.62
C GLU A 34 9.04 -1.44 7.28
N LYS A 35 7.90 -1.18 6.66
CA LYS A 35 7.83 -0.51 5.38
C LYS A 35 7.89 0.99 5.57
N ASN A 36 8.75 1.64 4.78
CA ASN A 36 8.89 3.09 4.83
C ASN A 36 7.69 3.77 4.14
N MET A 37 6.94 4.55 4.92
CA MET A 37 5.77 5.29 4.46
C MET A 37 6.10 6.31 3.35
N TYR A 38 7.18 7.08 3.51
CA TYR A 38 7.57 8.09 2.52
C TYR A 38 7.85 7.46 1.16
N LEU A 39 8.53 6.32 1.16
CA LEU A 39 8.83 5.56 -0.06
C LEU A 39 7.54 5.06 -0.71
N ALA A 40 6.61 4.48 0.06
CA ALA A 40 5.35 3.97 -0.47
C ALA A 40 4.48 5.08 -1.11
N LEU A 41 4.40 6.24 -0.45
CA LEU A 41 3.68 7.40 -0.95
C LEU A 41 4.35 7.94 -2.21
N PHE A 42 5.68 8.04 -2.22
CA PHE A 42 6.44 8.44 -3.40
C PHE A 42 6.19 7.50 -4.59
N LEU A 43 6.20 6.18 -4.37
CA LEU A 43 5.86 5.20 -5.41
C LEU A 43 4.45 5.40 -5.97
N SER A 44 3.49 5.78 -5.12
CA SER A 44 2.09 6.00 -5.53
C SER A 44 1.90 7.26 -6.35
N ILE A 45 2.66 8.31 -6.05
CA ILE A 45 2.65 9.57 -6.78
C ILE A 45 3.17 9.35 -8.21
N PHE A 46 4.25 8.60 -8.35
CA PHE A 46 4.95 8.43 -9.62
C PHE A 46 4.36 7.34 -10.52
N LEU A 47 3.92 6.22 -9.93
CA LEU A 47 3.27 5.12 -10.62
C LEU A 47 2.05 4.67 -9.82
N MET A 48 0.88 5.16 -10.23
CA MET A 48 -0.42 4.80 -9.64
C MET A 48 -0.52 3.28 -9.41
N GLY A 49 -0.68 2.86 -8.15
CA GLY A 49 -0.81 1.46 -7.76
C GLY A 49 0.47 0.79 -7.23
N LEU A 50 1.67 1.34 -7.49
CA LEU A 50 2.92 0.73 -7.01
C LEU A 50 3.12 0.83 -5.50
N GLY A 51 2.67 1.90 -4.84
CA GLY A 51 2.78 1.98 -3.37
C GLY A 51 1.91 0.95 -2.66
N ILE A 52 0.71 0.68 -3.17
CA ILE A 52 -0.18 -0.40 -2.67
C ILE A 52 0.44 -1.77 -2.92
N TYR A 53 1.09 -1.95 -4.08
CA TYR A 53 1.85 -3.16 -4.37
C TYR A 53 3.01 -3.35 -3.39
N TYR A 54 3.76 -2.28 -3.10
CA TYR A 54 4.84 -2.26 -2.12
C TYR A 54 4.35 -2.55 -0.70
N ALA A 55 3.18 -2.03 -0.33
CA ALA A 55 2.52 -2.31 0.95
C ALA A 55 2.18 -3.81 1.12
N GLY A 56 2.10 -4.56 0.01
CA GLY A 56 1.88 -6.00 0.01
C GLY A 56 0.52 -6.41 -0.56
N ASN A 57 -0.36 -5.45 -0.84
CA ASN A 57 -1.65 -5.68 -1.45
C ASN A 57 -1.56 -5.72 -2.98
N LYS A 58 -0.90 -6.77 -3.48
CA LYS A 58 -0.54 -6.93 -4.90
C LYS A 58 -1.74 -6.83 -5.83
N LYS A 59 -2.90 -7.38 -5.42
CA LYS A 59 -4.12 -7.38 -6.24
C LYS A 59 -4.62 -5.97 -6.50
N LYS A 60 -4.84 -5.17 -5.44
CA LYS A 60 -5.29 -3.78 -5.57
C LYS A 60 -4.29 -2.94 -6.38
N GLY A 61 -3.00 -3.10 -6.11
CA GLY A 61 -1.94 -2.38 -6.83
C GLY A 61 -1.94 -2.65 -8.34
N ILE A 62 -2.00 -3.92 -8.75
CA ILE A 62 -2.04 -4.30 -10.18
C ILE A 62 -3.32 -3.79 -10.85
N ILE A 63 -4.47 -3.88 -10.17
CA ILE A 63 -5.76 -3.42 -10.72
C ILE A 63 -5.70 -1.92 -11.02
N LEU A 64 -5.24 -1.10 -10.06
CA LEU A 64 -5.14 0.35 -10.24
C LEU A 64 -4.10 0.72 -11.31
N PHE A 65 -3.00 -0.03 -11.39
CA PHE A 65 -2.00 0.16 -12.43
C PHE A 65 -2.55 -0.12 -13.84
N ILE A 66 -3.29 -1.22 -14.04
CA ILE A 66 -3.90 -1.50 -15.34
C ILE A 66 -4.97 -0.46 -15.68
N PHE A 67 -5.77 -0.04 -14.69
CA PHE A 67 -6.82 0.96 -14.88
C PHE A 67 -6.26 2.30 -15.36
N ILE A 68 -5.12 2.77 -14.84
CA ILE A 68 -4.51 4.03 -15.28
C ILE A 68 -4.00 3.95 -16.72
N LEU A 69 -3.45 2.80 -17.13
CA LEU A 69 -2.96 2.58 -18.50
C LEU A 69 -4.10 2.67 -19.52
N ILE A 70 -5.24 2.05 -19.20
CA ILE A 70 -6.45 2.10 -20.02
C ILE A 70 -7.02 3.52 -20.05
N SER A 71 -7.10 4.18 -18.88
CA SER A 71 -7.63 5.54 -18.75
C SER A 71 -6.82 6.57 -19.53
N ASN A 72 -5.49 6.45 -19.53
CA ASN A 72 -4.60 7.33 -20.27
C ASN A 72 -4.78 7.22 -21.80
N ARG A 73 -5.28 6.10 -22.31
CA ARG A 73 -5.61 5.94 -23.74
C ARG A 73 -6.85 6.74 -24.15
N MET A 74 -7.74 7.03 -23.20
CA MET A 74 -9.07 7.62 -23.40
C MET A 74 -9.15 9.10 -22.96
N ARG A 75 -8.01 9.81 -22.94
CA ARG A 75 -7.85 11.17 -22.37
C ARG A 75 -8.48 12.32 -23.19
N LYS A 76 -9.36 12.04 -24.15
CA LYS A 76 -9.96 13.06 -25.03
C LYS A 76 -11.11 13.85 -24.37
N PHE A 77 -11.68 13.33 -23.29
CA PHE A 77 -12.80 13.95 -22.58
C PHE A 77 -12.35 14.49 -21.21
N GLN A 78 -12.63 15.76 -20.94
CA GLN A 78 -12.25 16.47 -19.70
C GLN A 78 -12.78 15.80 -18.42
N ILE A 79 -13.92 15.11 -18.50
CA ILE A 79 -14.54 14.41 -17.36
C ILE A 79 -13.61 13.33 -16.75
N PHE A 80 -12.77 12.69 -17.56
CA PHE A 80 -11.86 11.64 -17.09
C PHE A 80 -10.70 12.18 -16.27
N ILE A 81 -10.35 13.46 -16.44
CA ILE A 81 -9.29 14.11 -15.66
C ILE A 81 -9.73 14.24 -14.20
N ILE A 82 -10.97 14.67 -13.97
CA ILE A 82 -11.53 14.81 -12.62
C ILE A 82 -11.61 13.44 -11.94
N ILE A 83 -12.12 12.42 -12.65
CA ILE A 83 -12.20 11.05 -12.14
C ILE A 83 -10.79 10.51 -11.80
N ALA A 84 -9.80 10.77 -12.65
CA ALA A 84 -8.42 10.34 -12.41
C ALA A 84 -7.82 10.99 -11.15
N ILE A 85 -8.09 12.28 -10.90
CA ILE A 85 -7.62 12.98 -9.69
C ILE A 85 -8.27 12.38 -8.43
N ILE A 86 -9.57 12.10 -8.46
CA ILE A 86 -10.28 11.48 -7.33
C ILE A 86 -9.69 10.11 -7.02
N LEU A 87 -9.47 9.28 -8.05
CA LEU A 87 -8.86 7.96 -7.88
C LEU A 87 -7.42 8.03 -7.40
N TRP A 88 -6.69 9.09 -7.78
CA TRP A 88 -5.33 9.32 -7.29
C TRP A 88 -5.29 9.58 -5.80
N ILE A 89 -6.17 10.47 -5.31
CA ILE A 89 -6.31 10.75 -3.86
C ILE A 89 -6.70 9.47 -3.12
N TYR A 90 -7.66 8.70 -3.66
CA TYR A 90 -8.06 7.42 -3.08
C TYR A 90 -6.90 6.41 -3.03
N ALA A 91 -6.08 6.32 -4.08
CA ALA A 91 -4.94 5.41 -4.12
C ALA A 91 -3.86 5.79 -3.09
N ILE A 92 -3.63 7.09 -2.86
CA ILE A 92 -2.73 7.59 -1.81
C ILE A 92 -3.25 7.20 -0.42
N TYR A 93 -4.55 7.40 -0.17
CA TYR A 93 -5.19 7.00 1.09
C TYR A 93 -5.08 5.49 1.35
N GLU A 94 -5.41 4.66 0.35
CA GLU A 94 -5.28 3.21 0.47
C GLU A 94 -3.82 2.79 0.68
N THR A 95 -2.86 3.45 0.04
CA THR A 95 -1.43 3.18 0.26
C THR A 95 -1.04 3.43 1.71
N TYR A 96 -1.45 4.58 2.28
CA TYR A 96 -1.19 4.90 3.68
C TYR A 96 -1.71 3.78 4.60
N ILE A 97 -2.96 3.39 4.41
CA ILE A 97 -3.58 2.37 5.26
C ILE A 97 -2.89 1.01 5.09
N ASP A 98 -2.64 0.57 3.86
CA ASP A 98 -2.04 -0.73 3.62
C ASP A 98 -0.59 -0.81 4.13
N VAL A 99 0.16 0.30 4.13
CA VAL A 99 1.50 0.36 4.76
C VAL A 99 1.39 0.23 6.27
N LYS A 100 0.48 0.97 6.91
CA LYS A 100 0.28 0.89 8.37
C LYS A 100 -0.18 -0.50 8.80
N ARG A 101 -1.13 -1.10 8.07
CA ARG A 101 -1.54 -2.50 8.28
C ARG A 101 -0.39 -3.48 8.09
N ALA A 102 0.46 -3.26 7.09
CA ALA A 102 1.63 -4.11 6.84
C ALA A 102 2.70 -4.00 7.94
N ASN A 103 2.75 -2.86 8.64
CA ASN A 103 3.59 -2.64 9.82
C ASN A 103 2.90 -3.05 11.14
N GLY A 104 1.70 -3.62 11.09
CA GLY A 104 0.99 -4.15 12.26
C GLY A 104 0.00 -3.19 12.94
N GLU A 105 -0.28 -2.02 12.36
CA GLU A 105 -1.29 -1.10 12.89
C GLU A 105 -2.71 -1.49 12.44
N GLU A 106 -3.58 -1.82 13.40
CA GLU A 106 -4.96 -2.23 13.12
C GLU A 106 -5.91 -1.06 12.85
N ASN A 107 -5.69 0.11 13.46
CA ASN A 107 -6.53 1.31 13.30
C ASN A 107 -5.71 2.57 12.94
N PRO A 108 -5.32 2.71 11.66
CA PRO A 108 -4.50 3.85 11.21
C PRO A 108 -5.25 5.19 11.26
N ASN A 109 -4.65 6.21 11.88
CA ASN A 109 -5.21 7.57 11.94
C ASN A 109 -4.48 8.51 10.97
N LEU A 110 -5.07 8.68 9.78
CA LEU A 110 -4.51 9.51 8.71
C LEU A 110 -4.24 10.95 9.16
N LEU A 111 -5.15 11.56 9.91
CA LEU A 111 -5.08 12.99 10.23
C LEU A 111 -3.92 13.30 11.18
N GLU A 112 -3.71 12.44 12.16
CA GLU A 112 -2.62 12.55 13.13
C GLU A 112 -1.26 12.37 12.44
N ASP A 113 -1.14 11.35 11.60
CA ASP A 113 0.10 11.08 10.88
C ASP A 113 0.43 12.17 9.85
N ILE A 114 -0.57 12.70 9.13
CA ILE A 114 -0.36 13.80 8.17
C ILE A 114 0.14 15.08 8.87
N ASN A 115 -0.37 15.39 10.06
CA ASN A 115 0.08 16.57 10.80
C ASN A 115 1.57 16.44 11.14
N ASN A 116 2.00 15.26 11.59
CA ASN A 116 3.40 14.96 11.85
C ASN A 116 4.26 14.97 10.57
N PHE A 117 3.68 14.54 9.45
CA PHE A 117 4.32 14.49 8.15
C PHE A 117 4.56 15.88 7.55
N THR A 118 3.60 16.78 7.70
CA THR A 118 3.63 18.14 7.12
C THR A 118 4.73 18.99 7.74
N THR A 119 5.13 18.68 8.98
CA THR A 119 6.27 19.32 9.66
C THR A 119 7.65 18.84 9.12
N SER A 120 7.68 17.75 8.34
CA SER A 120 8.92 17.17 7.81
C SER A 120 9.44 17.88 6.56
N LYS A 121 10.69 18.37 6.60
CA LYS A 121 11.36 19.03 5.45
C LYS A 121 11.41 18.15 4.19
N HIS A 122 11.48 16.83 4.34
CA HIS A 122 11.52 15.89 3.20
C HIS A 122 10.21 15.85 2.41
N PHE A 123 9.07 16.09 3.06
CA PHE A 123 7.77 16.06 2.40
C PHE A 123 7.63 17.19 1.37
N VAL A 124 8.09 18.39 1.71
CA VAL A 124 8.06 19.56 0.82
C VAL A 124 8.86 19.30 -0.47
N HIS A 125 10.03 18.66 -0.36
CA HIS A 125 10.83 18.29 -1.52
C HIS A 125 10.14 17.26 -2.41
N ILE A 126 9.47 16.25 -1.82
CA ILE A 126 8.73 15.24 -2.57
C ILE A 126 7.60 15.88 -3.39
N ILE A 127 6.82 16.79 -2.78
CA ILE A 127 5.76 17.52 -3.47
C ILE A 127 6.33 18.38 -4.60
N ALA A 128 7.39 19.13 -4.33
CA ALA A 128 8.02 19.99 -5.34
C ALA A 128 8.49 19.18 -6.56
N ILE A 129 9.13 18.02 -6.35
CA ILE A 129 9.55 17.12 -7.43
C ILE A 129 8.33 16.58 -8.18
N ALA A 130 7.30 16.10 -7.48
CA ALA A 130 6.08 15.58 -8.11
C ALA A 130 5.40 16.62 -9.01
N LEU A 131 5.33 17.88 -8.56
CA LEU A 131 4.79 19.00 -9.33
C LEU A 131 5.63 19.29 -10.58
N LEU A 132 6.96 19.28 -10.47
CA LEU A 132 7.85 19.48 -11.62
C LEU A 132 7.61 18.42 -12.70
N PHE A 133 7.54 17.14 -12.32
CA PHE A 133 7.26 16.05 -13.26
C PHE A 133 5.86 16.17 -13.90
N ALA A 134 4.85 16.55 -13.12
CA ALA A 134 3.51 16.78 -13.64
C ALA A 134 3.48 17.93 -14.67
N VAL A 135 4.17 19.03 -14.39
CA VAL A 135 4.29 20.17 -15.32
C VAL A 135 5.06 19.77 -16.58
N SER A 136 6.18 19.07 -16.47
CA SER A 136 6.95 18.58 -17.62
C SER A 136 6.11 17.65 -18.50
N TYR A 137 5.39 16.70 -17.91
CA TYR A 137 4.50 15.79 -18.64
C TYR A 137 3.38 16.55 -19.37
N PHE A 138 2.79 17.55 -18.72
CA PHE A 138 1.77 18.39 -19.33
C PHE A 138 2.31 19.17 -20.54
N LEU A 139 3.48 19.81 -20.41
CA LEU A 139 4.14 20.56 -21.47
C LEU A 139 4.47 19.66 -22.67
N ILE A 140 5.06 18.49 -22.44
CA ILE A 140 5.39 17.51 -23.50
C ILE A 140 4.12 17.02 -24.20
N SER A 141 3.02 16.83 -23.47
CA SER A 141 1.77 16.36 -24.08
C SER A 141 1.06 17.39 -24.97
N LYS A 142 1.56 18.63 -25.04
CA LYS A 142 1.06 19.71 -25.91
C LYS A 142 1.97 20.04 -27.10
N LEU A 143 3.21 19.53 -27.12
CA LEU A 143 4.14 19.60 -28.25
C LEU A 143 3.78 18.51 -29.28
#